data_AF-A0A964MWF8-F1
#
_entry.id   AF-A0A964MWF8-F1
#
_cell.length_a   1.000
_cell.length_b   1.000
_cell.length_c   1.000
_cell.angle_alpha   90.00
_cell.angle_beta   90.00
_cell.angle_gamma   90.00
#
_symmetry.space_group_name_H-M   'P 1'
#
loop_
_entity.id
_entity.type
_entity.pdbx_description
1 polymer ?
#
loop_
_entity_poly.entity_id
_entity_poly.type
_entity_poly.pdbx_seq_one_letter_code
_entity_poly.pdbx_strand_id
1 'polypeptide(L)'
;MRFTLPHPFILLLSGVVVAAAMTWVVPAGQYERRADAATGRDLVVPGSYARVAQTPVGPMAALLAVPRGIIAGADVILTILLVGGAFALLDATGALGRLWERWWEARQSRA
;
A
#
# COMPACT_ATOMS: atom_id res chain seq x y z
N MET A 1 -24.64 -22.01 -3.49
CA MET A 1 -23.39 -21.75 -4.24
C MET A 1 -22.34 -21.32 -3.24
N ARG A 2 -21.31 -22.15 -3.00
CA ARG A 2 -20.29 -21.89 -1.97
C ARG A 2 -19.27 -20.92 -2.57
N PHE A 3 -19.37 -19.64 -2.21
CA PHE A 3 -18.38 -18.63 -2.62
C PHE A 3 -17.07 -18.92 -1.88
N THR A 4 -16.21 -19.72 -2.49
CA THR A 4 -14.81 -19.81 -2.08
C THR A 4 -14.17 -18.50 -2.51
N LEU A 5 -13.73 -17.69 -1.54
CA LEU A 5 -12.95 -16.50 -1.84
C LEU A 5 -11.71 -16.93 -2.65
N PRO A 6 -11.55 -16.44 -3.90
CA PRO A 6 -10.39 -16.79 -4.69
C PRO A 6 -9.13 -16.28 -3.99
N HIS A 7 -8.01 -16.96 -4.25
CA HIS A 7 -6.73 -16.65 -3.62
C HIS A 7 -6.44 -15.13 -3.64
N PRO A 8 -5.92 -14.52 -2.55
CA PRO A 8 -5.72 -13.07 -2.47
C PRO A 8 -4.95 -12.48 -3.66
N PHE A 9 -3.96 -13.22 -4.18
CA PHE A 9 -3.21 -12.84 -5.37
C PHE A 9 -4.10 -12.66 -6.62
N ILE A 10 -5.08 -13.54 -6.81
CA ILE A 10 -6.04 -13.45 -7.93
C ILE A 10 -6.93 -12.22 -7.76
N LEU A 11 -7.37 -11.94 -6.52
CA LEU A 11 -8.15 -10.73 -6.22
C LEU A 11 -7.37 -9.47 -6.60
N LEU A 12 -6.11 -9.36 -6.17
CA LEU A 12 -5.25 -8.21 -6.48
C LEU A 12 -5.02 -8.06 -7.99
N LEU A 13 -4.65 -9.15 -8.69
CA LEU A 13 -4.44 -9.12 -10.15
C LEU A 13 -5.72 -8.74 -10.91
N SER A 14 -6.87 -9.29 -10.51
CA SER A 14 -8.16 -8.94 -11.11
C SER A 14 -8.48 -7.46 -10.91
N GLY A 15 -8.15 -6.90 -9.73
CA GLY A 15 -8.28 -5.48 -9.45
C GLY A 15 -7.45 -4.61 -10.40
N VAL A 16 -6.21 -5.02 -10.70
CA VAL A 16 -5.35 -4.31 -11.68
C VAL A 16 -5.98 -4.34 -13.07
N VAL A 17 -6.47 -5.50 -13.52
CA VAL A 17 -7.11 -5.65 -14.83
C VAL A 17 -8.37 -4.80 -14.93
N VAL A 18 -9.23 -4.82 -13.91
CA VAL A 18 -10.46 -4.02 -13.87
C VAL A 18 -10.13 -2.52 -13.85
N ALA A 19 -9.17 -2.09 -13.03
CA ALA A 19 -8.75 -0.68 -12.98
C ALA A 19 -8.19 -0.22 -14.33
N ALA A 20 -7.36 -1.03 -15.00
CA ALA A 20 -6.88 -0.73 -16.34
C ALA A 20 -8.04 -0.65 -17.35
N ALA A 21 -8.97 -1.61 -17.33
CA ALA A 21 -10.17 -1.62 -18.16
C ALA A 21 -11.00 -0.32 -18.02
N MET A 22 -11.15 0.16 -16.79
CA MET A 22 -11.86 1.40 -16.51
C MET A 22 -11.19 2.64 -17.13
N THR A 23 -9.88 2.63 -17.38
CA THR A 23 -9.19 3.78 -18.01
C THR A 23 -9.61 4.06 -19.44
N TRP A 24 -10.23 3.09 -20.14
CA TRP A 24 -10.81 3.31 -21.46
C TRP A 24 -12.24 3.87 -21.41
N VAL A 25 -12.97 3.62 -20.32
CA VAL A 25 -14.36 4.05 -20.15
C VAL A 25 -14.45 5.45 -19.53
N VAL A 26 -13.55 5.75 -18.59
CA VAL A 26 -13.59 7.00 -17.82
C VAL A 26 -12.81 8.11 -18.56
N PRO A 27 -13.45 9.24 -18.92
CA PRO A 27 -12.76 10.34 -19.57
C PRO A 27 -11.78 11.03 -18.61
N ALA A 28 -10.61 11.40 -19.13
CA ALA A 28 -9.64 12.15 -18.36
C ALA A 28 -10.08 13.63 -18.25
N GLY A 29 -10.07 14.15 -17.03
CA GLY A 29 -10.42 15.54 -16.74
C GLY A 29 -9.48 16.11 -15.68
N GLN A 30 -9.21 17.41 -15.78
CA GLN A 30 -8.40 18.13 -14.80
C GLN A 30 -9.10 19.43 -14.41
N TYR A 31 -8.84 19.88 -13.19
CA TYR A 31 -9.24 21.20 -12.72
C TYR A 31 -8.01 22.09 -12.61
N GLU A 32 -8.17 23.36 -12.93
CA GLU A 32 -7.13 24.36 -12.72
C GLU A 32 -6.99 24.60 -11.20
N ARG A 33 -5.75 24.48 -10.70
CA ARG A 33 -5.41 24.82 -9.32
C ARG A 33 -4.66 26.14 -9.30
N ARG A 34 -5.11 27.08 -8.49
CA ARG A 34 -4.40 28.34 -8.23
C ARG A 34 -4.01 28.42 -6.76
N ALA A 35 -2.77 28.85 -6.53
CA ALA A 35 -2.28 29.13 -5.19
C ALA A 35 -3.03 30.35 -4.61
N ASP A 36 -3.70 30.13 -3.48
CA ASP A 36 -4.35 31.21 -2.75
C ASP A 36 -3.34 31.94 -1.88
N ALA A 37 -3.11 33.23 -2.15
CA ALA A 37 -2.12 34.06 -1.46
C ALA A 37 -2.42 34.25 0.04
N ALA A 38 -3.67 34.01 0.47
CA ALA A 38 -4.07 34.13 1.86
C ALA A 38 -3.81 32.87 2.70
N THR A 39 -3.82 31.68 2.09
CA THR A 39 -3.74 30.39 2.81
C THR A 39 -2.57 29.51 2.39
N GLY A 40 -1.84 29.85 1.32
CA GLY A 40 -0.71 29.08 0.82
C GLY A 40 -1.10 27.70 0.26
N ARG A 41 -2.39 27.48 0.00
CA ARG A 41 -2.93 26.21 -0.49
C ARG A 41 -3.36 26.36 -1.95
N ASP A 42 -3.12 25.31 -2.73
CA ASP A 42 -3.66 25.19 -4.08
C ASP A 42 -5.17 24.95 -4.01
N LEU A 43 -5.95 25.99 -4.31
CA LEU A 43 -7.40 25.90 -4.41
C LEU A 43 -7.81 25.57 -5.84
N VAL A 44 -8.77 24.66 -5.97
CA VAL A 44 -9.38 24.32 -7.26
C VAL A 44 -10.30 25.47 -7.68
N VAL A 45 -10.09 26.01 -8.88
CA VAL A 45 -10.92 27.10 -9.42
C VAL A 45 -12.30 26.52 -9.79
N PRO A 46 -13.41 27.01 -9.20
CA PRO A 46 -14.75 26.53 -9.54
C PRO A 46 -15.06 26.74 -11.03
N GLY A 47 -15.64 25.74 -11.68
CA GLY A 47 -15.98 25.80 -13.11
C GLY A 47 -14.83 25.57 -14.10
N SER A 48 -13.58 25.40 -13.63
CA SER A 48 -12.40 25.19 -14.48
C SER A 48 -12.21 23.75 -14.97
N TYR A 49 -13.25 22.92 -14.97
CA TYR A 49 -13.15 21.55 -15.44
C TYR A 49 -12.82 21.54 -16.94
N ALA A 50 -11.62 21.09 -17.28
CA ALA A 50 -11.19 20.90 -18.65
C ALA A 50 -10.98 19.40 -18.91
N ARG A 51 -11.57 18.91 -20.00
CA ARG A 51 -11.30 17.56 -20.50
C ARG A 51 -9.89 17.55 -21.10
N VAL A 52 -9.07 16.59 -20.71
CA VAL A 52 -7.69 16.45 -21.21
C VAL A 52 -7.57 15.28 -22.17
N ALA A 53 -6.46 15.24 -22.91
CA ALA A 53 -6.13 14.11 -23.77
C ALA A 53 -6.11 12.82 -22.93
N GLN A 54 -6.85 11.80 -23.38
CA GLN A 54 -6.89 10.52 -22.69
C GLN A 54 -5.56 9.78 -22.85
N THR A 55 -5.02 9.29 -21.75
CA THR A 55 -3.84 8.43 -21.70
C THR A 55 -4.22 7.07 -21.11
N PRO A 56 -5.00 6.26 -21.85
CA PRO A 56 -5.47 4.98 -21.35
C PRO A 56 -4.28 4.05 -21.05
N VAL A 57 -4.41 3.25 -19.98
CA VAL A 57 -3.34 2.36 -19.54
C VAL A 57 -3.31 1.14 -20.46
N GLY A 58 -2.30 1.06 -21.32
CA GLY A 58 -2.11 -0.08 -22.21
C GLY A 58 -1.81 -1.39 -21.46
N PRO A 59 -1.96 -2.57 -22.12
CA PRO A 59 -1.73 -3.88 -21.49
C PRO A 59 -0.34 -4.03 -20.85
N MET A 60 0.70 -3.52 -21.51
CA MET A 60 2.06 -3.51 -20.99
C MET A 60 2.19 -2.64 -19.73
N ALA A 61 1.54 -1.47 -19.70
CA ALA A 61 1.56 -0.59 -18.56
C ALA A 61 0.80 -1.19 -17.36
N ALA A 62 -0.28 -1.93 -17.61
CA ALA A 62 -1.01 -2.68 -16.60
C ALA A 62 -0.18 -3.82 -15.99
N LEU A 63 0.56 -4.58 -16.81
CA LEU A 63 1.48 -5.61 -16.31
C LEU A 63 2.62 -5.01 -15.49
N LEU A 64 3.17 -3.86 -15.93
CA LEU A 64 4.19 -3.12 -15.20
C LEU A 64 3.66 -2.48 -13.90
N ALA A 65 2.35 -2.40 -13.69
CA ALA A 65 1.78 -1.86 -12.45
C ALA A 65 2.13 -2.75 -11.24
N VAL A 66 2.22 -4.07 -11.43
CA VAL A 66 2.58 -5.02 -10.37
C VAL A 66 4.00 -4.78 -9.83
N PRO A 67 5.07 -4.83 -10.64
CA PRO A 67 6.42 -4.53 -10.15
C PRO A 67 6.56 -3.09 -9.64
N ARG A 68 5.89 -2.11 -10.26
CA ARG A 68 5.86 -0.73 -9.74
C ARG A 68 5.24 -0.64 -8.35
N GLY A 69 4.16 -1.39 -8.10
CA GLY A 69 3.54 -1.48 -6.79
C GLY A 69 4.47 -2.06 -5.73
N ILE A 70 5.26 -3.09 -6.08
CA ILE A 70 6.28 -3.66 -5.19
C ILE A 70 7.35 -2.61 -4.85
N ILE A 71 7.82 -1.85 -5.85
CA ILE A 71 8.80 -0.77 -5.63
C ILE A 71 8.22 0.33 -4.73
N ALA A 72 6.95 0.71 -4.94
CA ALA A 72 6.28 1.71 -4.11
C ALA A 72 6.08 1.23 -2.66
N GLY A 73 5.88 -0.08 -2.46
CA GLY A 73 5.77 -0.71 -1.14
C GLY A 73 7.10 -1.15 -0.53
N ALA A 74 8.24 -0.88 -1.18
CA ALA A 74 9.54 -1.43 -0.78
C ALA A 74 9.92 -1.09 0.67
N ASP A 75 9.61 0.12 1.12
CA ASP A 75 9.90 0.57 2.48
C ASP A 75 9.18 -0.28 3.55
N VAL A 76 7.90 -0.58 3.31
CA VAL A 76 7.10 -1.45 4.20
C VAL A 76 7.62 -2.88 4.17
N ILE A 77 7.93 -3.40 2.98
CA ILE A 77 8.46 -4.77 2.82
C ILE A 77 9.79 -4.92 3.56
N LEU A 78 10.71 -3.97 3.37
CA LEU A 78 12.01 -3.96 4.05
C LEU A 78 11.86 -3.82 5.56
N THR A 79 10.95 -2.96 6.03
CA THR A 79 10.70 -2.79 7.46
C THR A 79 10.20 -4.10 8.10
N ILE A 80 9.20 -4.75 7.51
CA ILE A 80 8.67 -6.03 8.02
C ILE A 80 9.75 -7.11 7.97
N LEU A 81 10.57 -7.15 6.91
CA LEU A 81 11.66 -8.12 6.77
C LEU A 81 12.75 -7.90 7.82
N LEU A 82 13.19 -6.66 8.04
CA LEU A 82 14.21 -6.31 9.04
C LEU A 82 13.72 -6.60 10.45
N VAL A 83 12.50 -6.19 10.78
CA VAL A 83 11.89 -6.45 12.09
C VAL A 83 11.71 -7.95 12.30
N GLY A 84 11.12 -8.66 11.34
CA GLY A 84 10.94 -10.11 11.39
C GLY A 84 12.27 -10.87 11.51
N GLY A 85 13.30 -10.44 10.76
CA GLY A 85 14.64 -11.01 10.82
C GLY A 85 15.33 -10.77 12.17
N ALA A 86 15.18 -9.57 12.74
CA ALA A 86 15.68 -9.27 14.08
C ALA A 86 15.01 -10.15 15.14
N PHE A 87 13.68 -10.32 15.07
CA PHE A 87 12.96 -11.22 15.96
C PHE A 87 13.40 -12.68 15.81
N ALA A 88 13.58 -13.16 14.58
CA ALA A 88 14.07 -14.51 14.32
C ALA A 88 15.49 -14.73 14.92
N LEU A 89 16.36 -13.72 14.83
CA LEU A 89 17.70 -13.78 15.42
C LEU A 89 17.64 -13.80 16.96
N LEU A 90 16.80 -12.94 17.56
CA LEU A 90 16.60 -12.91 19.01
C LEU A 90 16.03 -14.24 19.54
N ASP A 91 15.15 -14.88 18.78
CA ASP A 91 14.60 -16.19 19.12
C ASP A 91 15.66 -17.29 19.02
N ALA A 92 16.47 -17.28 17.96
CA ALA A 92 17.59 -18.21 17.79
C ALA A 92 18.64 -18.11 18.93
N THR A 93 18.85 -16.92 19.49
CA THR A 93 19.72 -16.75 20.67
C THR A 93 19.09 -17.20 21.99
N GLY A 94 17.79 -17.53 21.99
CA GLY A 94 17.02 -17.84 23.20
C GLY A 94 16.90 -16.66 24.16
N ALA A 95 17.22 -15.44 23.71
CA ALA A 95 17.16 -14.24 24.53
C ALA A 95 15.70 -13.89 24.87
N LEU A 96 14.77 -14.10 23.93
CA LEU A 96 13.33 -13.90 24.13
C LEU A 96 12.77 -14.85 25.19
N GLY A 97 13.09 -16.14 25.12
CA GLY A 97 12.67 -17.13 26.13
C GLY A 97 13.19 -16.79 27.53
N ARG A 98 14.49 -16.50 27.66
CA ARG A 98 15.11 -16.12 28.95
C ARG A 98 14.58 -14.81 29.51
N LEU A 99 14.24 -13.84 28.66
CA LEU A 99 13.60 -12.59 29.08
C LEU A 99 12.20 -12.85 29.64
N TRP A 100 11.43 -13.73 29.00
CA TRP A 100 10.08 -14.09 29.42
C TRP A 100 10.07 -14.77 30.79
N GLU A 101 10.93 -15.75 30.99
CA GLU A 101 11.09 -16.46 32.27
C GLU A 101 11.45 -15.49 33.40
N ARG A 102 12.48 -14.66 33.21
CA ARG A 102 12.89 -13.65 34.21
C ARG A 102 11.79 -12.65 34.53
N TRP A 103 11.00 -12.26 33.54
CA TRP A 103 9.90 -11.32 33.75
C TRP A 103 8.72 -11.96 34.47
N TRP A 104 8.46 -13.25 34.21
CA TRP A 104 7.45 -14.03 34.92
C TRP A 104 7.79 -14.16 36.40
N GLU A 105 9.04 -14.53 36.71
CA GLU A 105 9.54 -14.62 38.10
C GLU A 105 9.44 -13.28 38.84
N ALA A 106 9.84 -12.19 38.18
CA ALA A 106 9.78 -10.84 38.76
C ALA A 106 8.35 -10.34 39.01
N ARG A 107 7.36 -10.87 38.28
CA ARG A 107 5.94 -10.59 38.56
C ARG A 107 5.43 -11.46 39.70
N GLN A 108 5.84 -12.72 39.75
CA GLN A 108 5.37 -13.67 40.76
C GLN A 108 5.88 -13.34 42.17
N SER A 109 7.03 -12.65 42.29
CA SER A 109 7.50 -12.13 43.57
C SER A 109 6.78 -10.88 44.07
N ARG A 110 5.89 -10.27 43.27
CA ARG A 110 5.10 -9.06 43.63
C ARG A 110 3.62 -9.36 43.91
N ALA A 111 3.22 -10.63 43.88
CA ALA A 111 1.89 -11.12 44.29
C ALA A 111 2.04 -11.99 45.54
#